data_AF-A0A8H6X000-F1
#
_entry.id   AF-A0A8H6X000-F1
#
_cell.length_a   1.000
_cell.length_b   1.000
_cell.length_c   1.000
_cell.angle_alpha   90.00
_cell.angle_beta   90.00
_cell.angle_gamma   90.00
#
_symmetry.space_group_name_H-M   'P 1'
#
loop_
_entity.id
_entity.type
_entity.pdbx_description
1 polymer ?
#
loop_
_entity_poly.entity_id
_entity_poly.type
_entity_poly.pdbx_seq_one_letter_code
_entity_poly.pdbx_strand_id
1 'polypeptide(L)'
;MDDSSPATEIKDIKEILDKLRTSQSWISAQAPPPVPPPTDIPSVASLLSQLNPIQTLVQRPKTPPSPPGVPPEVQKASPPKDVRHLSFQHALPLLAELPPDVLSALSRLKQDQDKMERDLWSERNAIRAKYESKVDIAKHKAVLIGANGVSKHEAEMLSRAYEKELDRFDAERALPAWDALITRQQTTMLELGIPTMFQTTEKQDRERQQKVVQVVESIISGAEL
;
A
#
# COMPACT_ATOMS: atom_id res chain seq x y z
N MET A 1 8.71 20.91 -2.82
CA MET A 1 8.63 19.43 -2.75
C MET A 1 7.43 19.06 -3.57
N ASP A 2 7.66 18.78 -4.86
CA ASP A 2 6.61 18.39 -5.78
C ASP A 2 6.10 17.00 -5.41
N ASP A 3 4.85 16.94 -4.97
CA ASP A 3 4.08 15.73 -4.70
C ASP A 3 3.69 15.08 -6.04
N SER A 4 4.70 14.62 -6.79
CA SER A 4 4.50 13.98 -8.08
C SER A 4 4.07 12.53 -7.83
N SER A 5 2.76 12.30 -7.90
CA SER A 5 2.14 11.01 -7.61
C SER A 5 2.66 9.90 -8.56
N PRO A 6 3.06 8.73 -8.05
CA PRO A 6 3.79 7.68 -8.80
C PRO A 6 2.99 7.04 -9.94
N ALA A 7 1.66 7.17 -9.92
CA ALA A 7 0.78 6.68 -10.99
C ALA A 7 0.89 7.51 -12.28
N THR A 8 1.38 8.76 -12.19
CA THR A 8 1.54 9.67 -13.33
C THR A 8 2.84 9.42 -14.08
N GLU A 9 3.82 8.78 -13.44
CA GLU A 9 5.20 8.74 -13.93
C GLU A 9 5.58 7.39 -14.58
N ILE A 10 4.95 6.28 -14.16
CA ILE A 10 4.96 5.01 -14.92
C ILE A 10 4.30 5.22 -16.29
N LYS A 11 3.34 6.15 -16.37
CA LYS A 11 2.78 6.58 -17.65
C LYS A 11 3.81 7.22 -18.54
N ASP A 12 4.92 7.75 -18.03
CA ASP A 12 5.85 8.58 -18.81
C ASP A 12 6.78 7.73 -19.69
N ILE A 13 7.39 6.64 -19.20
CA ILE A 13 8.14 5.72 -20.08
C ILE A 13 7.22 4.98 -21.04
N LYS A 14 6.05 4.54 -20.57
CA LYS A 14 5.05 3.93 -21.44
C LYS A 14 4.57 4.95 -22.47
N GLU A 15 4.34 6.21 -22.12
CA GLU A 15 4.03 7.29 -23.06
C GLU A 15 5.19 7.55 -23.98
N ILE A 16 6.44 7.53 -23.55
CA ILE A 16 7.59 7.77 -24.42
C ILE A 16 7.68 6.64 -25.45
N LEU A 17 7.51 5.38 -25.03
CA LEU A 17 7.50 4.22 -25.91
C LEU A 17 6.27 4.18 -26.82
N ASP A 18 5.10 4.55 -26.31
CA ASP A 18 3.84 4.56 -27.05
C ASP A 18 3.75 5.79 -27.96
N LYS A 19 4.33 6.93 -27.58
CA LYS A 19 4.60 8.10 -28.44
C LYS A 19 5.61 7.73 -29.51
N LEU A 20 6.68 6.99 -29.21
CA LEU A 20 7.59 6.48 -30.25
C LEU A 20 6.84 5.57 -31.23
N ARG A 21 5.88 4.79 -30.73
CA ARG A 21 5.02 3.92 -31.55
C ARG A 21 4.00 4.70 -32.40
N THR A 22 3.39 5.76 -31.86
CA THR A 22 2.36 6.57 -32.55
C THR A 22 2.93 7.71 -33.39
N SER A 23 4.09 8.25 -33.02
CA SER A 23 4.78 9.32 -33.77
C SER A 23 5.41 8.83 -35.08
N GLN A 24 5.32 7.53 -35.35
CA GLN A 24 5.63 6.97 -36.65
C GLN A 24 4.44 7.15 -37.60
N SER A 25 4.51 8.23 -38.38
CA SER A 25 3.68 8.65 -39.52
C SER A 25 3.69 7.67 -40.71
N TRP A 26 3.81 6.37 -40.46
CA TRP A 26 3.94 5.32 -41.47
C TRP A 26 2.58 4.93 -42.06
N ILE A 27 1.49 5.53 -41.56
CA ILE A 27 0.12 5.31 -42.03
C ILE A 27 -0.16 6.06 -43.35
N SER A 28 0.76 6.86 -43.89
CA SER A 28 0.54 7.54 -45.19
C SER A 28 0.66 6.67 -46.45
N ALA A 29 0.72 5.33 -46.36
CA ALA A 29 0.77 4.48 -47.55
C ALA A 29 -0.33 3.39 -47.67
N GLN A 30 -1.26 3.26 -46.73
CA GLN A 30 -2.37 2.31 -46.89
C GLN A 30 -3.62 2.72 -46.11
N ALA A 31 -4.48 3.52 -46.75
CA ALA A 31 -5.81 3.86 -46.25
C ALA A 31 -6.89 3.08 -47.01
N PRO A 32 -7.70 2.25 -46.33
CA PRO A 32 -9.08 1.96 -46.73
C PRO A 32 -10.09 2.93 -46.07
N PRO A 33 -11.27 3.15 -46.67
CA PRO A 33 -12.23 4.18 -46.26
C PRO A 33 -12.93 3.91 -44.91
N PRO A 34 -13.47 4.96 -44.26
CA PRO A 34 -14.04 4.91 -42.91
C PRO A 34 -15.41 4.23 -42.85
N VAL A 35 -15.61 3.39 -41.82
CA VAL A 35 -16.88 2.74 -41.46
C VAL A 35 -17.52 3.50 -40.27
N PRO A 36 -18.84 3.73 -40.26
CA PRO A 36 -19.54 4.48 -39.21
C PRO A 36 -19.66 3.73 -37.86
N PRO A 37 -19.89 4.45 -36.73
CA PRO A 37 -19.94 3.87 -35.39
C PRO A 37 -21.33 3.31 -35.02
N PRO A 38 -21.41 2.20 -34.26
CA PRO A 38 -22.62 1.83 -33.54
C PRO A 38 -22.53 2.12 -32.04
N THR A 39 -23.48 2.96 -31.60
CA THR A 39 -24.45 2.76 -30.52
C THR A 39 -24.02 2.44 -29.09
N ASP A 40 -24.58 3.26 -28.18
CA ASP A 40 -24.55 3.24 -26.73
C ASP A 40 -24.72 1.87 -26.06
N ILE A 41 -23.91 1.63 -25.03
CA ILE A 41 -24.09 0.52 -24.08
C ILE A 41 -24.23 1.12 -22.67
N PRO A 42 -25.25 0.73 -21.90
CA PRO A 42 -25.62 1.39 -20.65
C PRO A 42 -24.58 1.27 -19.53
N SER A 43 -24.52 2.36 -18.76
CA SER A 43 -23.64 2.65 -17.65
C SER A 43 -23.87 1.77 -16.43
N VAL A 44 -22.76 1.24 -15.89
CA VAL A 44 -22.67 0.41 -14.67
C VAL A 44 -23.05 1.18 -13.38
N ALA A 45 -23.31 2.49 -13.49
CA ALA A 45 -23.65 3.37 -12.37
C ALA A 45 -25.00 3.06 -11.67
N SER A 46 -25.88 2.23 -12.26
CA SER A 46 -27.17 1.88 -11.64
C SER A 46 -27.12 0.77 -10.58
N LEU A 47 -25.99 0.06 -10.41
CA LEU A 47 -25.91 -1.10 -9.50
C LEU A 47 -25.42 -0.80 -8.07
N LEU A 48 -24.97 0.42 -7.78
CA LEU A 48 -24.34 0.76 -6.48
C LEU A 48 -25.25 1.48 -5.48
N SER A 49 -26.52 1.73 -5.80
CA SER A 49 -27.47 2.42 -4.89
C SER A 49 -28.27 1.51 -3.94
N GLN A 50 -27.91 0.23 -3.77
CA GLN A 50 -28.73 -0.75 -3.02
C GLN A 50 -28.12 -1.33 -1.75
N LEU A 51 -27.13 -0.68 -1.13
CA LEU A 51 -26.59 -1.16 0.15
C LEU A 51 -26.61 -0.05 1.20
N ASN A 52 -27.67 -0.02 2.00
CA ASN A 52 -27.76 0.67 3.28
C ASN A 52 -28.28 -0.29 4.37
N PRO A 53 -28.08 0.04 5.66
CA PRO A 53 -27.55 -0.91 6.65
C PRO A 53 -28.60 -1.58 7.54
N ILE A 54 -28.28 -2.79 8.01
CA ILE A 54 -29.04 -3.51 9.05
C ILE A 54 -28.67 -2.93 10.43
N GLN A 55 -29.65 -2.28 11.08
CA GLN A 55 -29.61 -1.98 12.51
C GLN A 55 -30.08 -3.21 13.28
N THR A 56 -29.20 -3.85 14.05
CA THR A 56 -29.58 -4.88 15.03
C THR A 56 -29.66 -4.28 16.42
N LEU A 57 -30.90 -4.02 16.85
CA LEU A 57 -31.31 -3.75 18.22
C LEU A 57 -31.23 -5.05 19.02
N VAL A 58 -30.18 -5.23 19.84
CA VAL A 58 -30.09 -6.35 20.79
C VAL A 58 -30.54 -5.89 22.17
N GLN A 59 -31.54 -6.61 22.68
CA GLN A 59 -32.25 -6.38 23.92
C GLN A 59 -31.39 -6.72 25.15
N ARG A 60 -31.53 -5.90 26.19
CA ARG A 60 -30.92 -6.04 27.52
C ARG A 60 -31.67 -7.10 28.35
N PRO A 61 -31.04 -8.18 28.84
CA PRO A 61 -31.63 -9.07 29.82
C PRO A 61 -31.62 -8.47 31.24
N LYS A 62 -32.71 -8.71 31.96
CA LYS A 62 -32.97 -8.30 33.35
C LYS A 62 -32.15 -9.13 34.36
N THR A 63 -31.70 -8.47 35.42
CA THR A 63 -31.03 -9.02 36.61
C THR A 63 -32.02 -9.68 37.59
N PRO A 64 -31.63 -10.80 38.23
CA PRO A 64 -32.18 -11.23 39.52
C PRO A 64 -31.26 -10.87 40.72
N PRO A 65 -31.79 -10.85 41.96
CA PRO A 65 -31.11 -10.37 43.16
C PRO A 65 -30.17 -11.39 43.83
N SER A 66 -29.09 -10.88 44.44
CA SER A 66 -28.07 -11.62 45.21
C SER A 66 -28.55 -12.09 46.60
N PRO A 67 -28.05 -13.24 47.09
CA PRO A 67 -28.02 -13.58 48.52
C PRO A 67 -26.75 -13.06 49.24
N PRO A 68 -26.77 -12.92 50.58
CA PRO A 68 -25.64 -12.43 51.37
C PRO A 68 -24.78 -13.55 51.98
N GLY A 69 -23.44 -13.38 51.92
CA GLY A 69 -22.51 -13.84 52.96
C GLY A 69 -21.59 -15.01 52.63
N VAL A 70 -20.32 -14.71 52.29
CA VAL A 70 -19.11 -15.54 52.58
C VAL A 70 -17.83 -14.64 52.52
N PRO A 71 -16.65 -15.08 53.03
CA PRO A 71 -15.66 -14.31 53.83
C PRO A 71 -14.49 -13.76 52.97
N PRO A 72 -13.47 -13.07 53.54
CA PRO A 72 -12.47 -12.32 52.77
C PRO A 72 -11.60 -13.26 51.91
N GLU A 73 -11.80 -13.17 50.61
CA GLU A 73 -11.08 -13.91 49.59
C GLU A 73 -9.70 -13.29 49.35
N VAL A 74 -8.68 -14.14 49.46
CA VAL A 74 -7.28 -13.86 49.13
C VAL A 74 -7.22 -13.29 47.71
N GLN A 75 -6.67 -12.08 47.56
CA GLN A 75 -6.49 -11.38 46.28
C GLN A 75 -5.63 -12.24 45.33
N LYS A 76 -6.29 -13.09 44.55
CA LYS A 76 -5.70 -13.73 43.38
C LYS A 76 -5.37 -12.61 42.39
N ALA A 77 -4.08 -12.47 42.07
CA ALA A 77 -3.61 -11.62 41.00
C ALA A 77 -4.48 -11.84 39.76
N SER A 78 -5.11 -10.76 39.27
CA SER A 78 -5.97 -10.79 38.11
C SER A 78 -5.20 -11.42 36.95
N PRO A 79 -5.78 -12.36 36.18
CA PRO A 79 -5.11 -12.88 35.00
C PRO A 79 -4.73 -11.70 34.08
N PRO A 80 -3.56 -11.76 33.42
CA PRO A 80 -3.12 -10.71 32.52
C PRO A 80 -4.22 -10.45 31.49
N LYS A 81 -4.71 -9.21 31.45
CA LYS A 81 -5.73 -8.76 30.50
C LYS A 81 -5.21 -9.04 29.09
N ASP A 82 -5.93 -9.86 28.33
CA ASP A 82 -5.58 -10.12 26.94
C ASP A 82 -5.82 -8.84 26.11
N VAL A 83 -4.73 -8.13 25.81
CA VAL A 83 -4.75 -6.87 25.06
C VAL A 83 -5.01 -7.05 23.56
N ARG A 84 -4.98 -8.30 23.04
CA ARG A 84 -5.09 -8.59 21.61
C ARG A 84 -6.49 -8.37 21.05
N HIS A 85 -7.51 -8.61 21.87
CA HIS A 85 -8.91 -8.60 21.45
C HIS A 85 -9.69 -7.38 21.95
N LEU A 86 -8.98 -6.32 22.37
CA LEU A 86 -9.62 -5.08 22.80
C LEU A 86 -10.32 -4.39 21.61
N SER A 87 -11.48 -3.81 21.87
CA SER A 87 -12.10 -2.91 20.88
C SER A 87 -11.28 -1.64 20.76
N PHE A 88 -11.37 -0.97 19.61
CA PHE A 88 -10.64 0.28 19.35
C PHE A 88 -10.88 1.32 20.46
N GLN A 89 -12.12 1.46 20.95
CA GLN A 89 -12.47 2.39 22.03
C GLN A 89 -11.75 2.07 23.35
N HIS A 90 -11.58 0.79 23.69
CA HIS A 90 -10.86 0.39 24.90
C HIS A 90 -9.34 0.47 24.75
N ALA A 91 -8.82 0.48 23.51
CA ALA A 91 -7.40 0.68 23.24
C ALA A 91 -6.97 2.13 23.44
N LEU A 92 -7.82 3.13 23.14
CA LEU A 92 -7.44 4.55 23.17
C LEU A 92 -6.84 5.03 24.50
N PRO A 93 -7.44 4.74 25.68
CA PRO A 93 -6.84 5.15 26.96
C PRO A 93 -5.46 4.52 27.17
N LEU A 94 -5.26 3.27 26.74
CA LEU A 94 -3.97 2.59 26.86
C LEU A 94 -2.92 3.19 25.94
N LEU A 95 -3.32 3.66 24.75
CA LEU A 95 -2.43 4.34 23.81
C LEU A 95 -2.00 5.72 24.30
N ALA A 96 -2.87 6.42 25.05
CA ALA A 96 -2.55 7.72 25.63
C ALA A 96 -1.52 7.62 26.77
N GLU A 97 -1.42 6.45 27.42
CA GLU A 97 -0.50 6.18 28.53
C GLU A 97 0.77 5.43 28.10
N LEU A 98 1.13 5.46 26.81
CA LEU A 98 2.34 4.77 26.34
C LEU A 98 3.61 5.38 26.95
N PRO A 99 4.51 4.55 27.50
CA PRO A 99 5.74 5.04 28.10
C PRO A 99 6.72 5.55 27.02
N PRO A 100 7.62 6.49 27.37
CA PRO A 100 8.54 7.12 26.41
C PRO A 100 9.49 6.13 25.72
N ASP A 101 9.87 5.05 26.40
CA ASP A 101 10.72 4.00 25.81
C ASP A 101 10.01 3.27 24.66
N VAL A 102 8.69 3.04 24.81
CA VAL A 102 7.86 2.42 23.77
C VAL A 102 7.70 3.38 22.59
N LEU A 103 7.47 4.67 22.84
CA LEU A 103 7.40 5.69 21.79
C LEU A 103 8.72 5.78 21.00
N SER A 104 9.86 5.70 21.69
CA SER A 104 11.18 5.68 21.07
C SER A 104 11.39 4.45 20.18
N ALA A 105 10.96 3.27 20.65
CA ALA A 105 11.01 2.03 19.86
C ALA A 105 10.11 2.11 18.61
N LEU A 106 8.92 2.70 18.73
CA LEU A 106 8.00 2.89 17.61
C LEU A 106 8.54 3.91 16.58
N SER A 107 9.17 5.00 17.04
CA SER A 107 9.87 5.95 16.16
C SER A 107 10.98 5.25 15.36
N ARG A 108 11.74 4.36 16.01
CA ARG A 108 12.75 3.54 15.31
C ARG A 108 12.13 2.60 14.26
N LEU A 109 10.99 1.96 14.54
CA LEU A 109 10.28 1.15 13.55
C LEU A 109 9.83 1.98 12.33
N LYS A 110 9.42 3.23 12.56
CA LYS A 110 9.09 4.17 11.48
C LYS A 110 10.33 4.53 10.66
N GLN A 111 11.44 4.86 11.29
CA GLN A 111 12.69 5.14 10.58
C GLN A 111 13.18 3.94 9.75
N ASP A 112 13.04 2.72 10.28
CA ASP A 112 13.34 1.48 9.57
C ASP A 112 12.44 1.32 8.32
N GLN A 113 11.15 1.61 8.44
CA GLN A 113 10.20 1.63 7.31
C GLN A 113 10.61 2.68 6.27
N ASP A 114 10.78 3.94 6.67
CA ASP A 114 11.13 5.04 5.77
C ASP A 114 12.45 4.75 5.03
N LYS A 115 13.42 4.13 5.71
CA LYS A 115 14.68 3.70 5.09
C LYS A 115 14.42 2.65 4.02
N MET A 116 13.65 1.62 4.34
CA MET A 116 13.36 0.54 3.40
C MET A 116 12.56 1.04 2.18
N GLU A 117 11.61 1.96 2.39
CA GLU A 117 10.88 2.64 1.31
C GLU A 117 11.83 3.39 0.37
N ARG A 118 12.75 4.18 0.93
CA ARG A 118 13.78 4.89 0.14
C ARG A 118 14.67 3.93 -0.63
N ASP A 119 15.08 2.82 -0.01
CA ASP A 119 15.93 1.81 -0.67
C ASP A 119 15.18 1.16 -1.85
N LEU A 120 13.94 0.70 -1.65
CA LEU A 120 13.12 0.10 -2.71
C LEU A 120 12.80 1.10 -3.83
N TRP A 121 12.54 2.36 -3.48
CA TRP A 121 12.32 3.43 -4.45
C TRP A 121 13.56 3.69 -5.30
N SER A 122 14.73 3.77 -4.67
CA SER A 122 16.02 3.94 -5.35
C SER A 122 16.30 2.78 -6.31
N GLU A 123 16.10 1.53 -5.87
CA GLU A 123 16.26 0.33 -6.70
C GLU A 123 15.31 0.36 -7.92
N ARG A 124 14.04 0.70 -7.72
CA ARG A 124 13.07 0.83 -8.82
C ARG A 124 13.46 1.93 -9.82
N ASN A 125 13.96 3.06 -9.33
CA ASN A 125 14.44 4.15 -10.18
C ASN A 125 15.71 3.80 -10.94
N ALA A 126 16.59 2.97 -10.36
CA ALA A 126 17.76 2.47 -11.07
C ALA A 126 17.35 1.60 -12.28
N ILE A 127 16.32 0.76 -12.14
CA ILE A 127 15.75 0.00 -13.27
C ILE A 127 15.22 0.97 -14.33
N ARG A 128 14.51 2.02 -13.91
CA ARG A 128 13.99 3.05 -14.82
C ARG A 128 15.11 3.71 -15.63
N ALA A 129 16.08 4.32 -14.94
CA ALA A 129 17.20 5.04 -15.55
C ALA A 129 18.01 4.13 -16.51
N LYS A 130 18.15 2.84 -16.17
CA LYS A 130 18.78 1.85 -17.04
C LYS A 130 18.07 1.71 -18.38
N TYR A 131 16.73 1.68 -18.42
CA TYR A 131 15.99 1.54 -19.68
C TYR A 131 15.83 2.85 -20.45
N GLU A 132 15.76 3.99 -19.75
CA GLU A 132 15.85 5.31 -20.40
C GLU A 132 17.17 5.45 -21.16
N SER A 133 18.29 5.11 -20.52
CA SER A 133 19.61 5.11 -21.16
C SER A 133 19.66 4.19 -22.39
N LYS A 134 19.05 2.99 -22.33
CA LYS A 134 18.97 2.09 -23.49
C LYS A 134 18.15 2.67 -24.64
N VAL A 135 17.03 3.34 -24.33
CA VAL A 135 16.20 4.02 -25.33
C VAL A 135 16.98 5.14 -26.00
N ASP A 136 17.74 5.93 -25.24
CA ASP A 136 18.53 7.02 -25.79
C ASP A 136 19.67 6.51 -26.69
N ILE A 137 20.33 5.42 -26.30
CA ILE A 137 21.31 4.74 -27.16
C ILE A 137 20.66 4.26 -28.46
N ALA A 138 19.47 3.64 -28.39
CA ALA A 138 18.74 3.16 -29.58
C ALA A 138 18.34 4.33 -30.49
N LYS A 139 17.85 5.44 -29.93
CA LYS A 139 17.53 6.67 -30.67
C LYS A 139 18.77 7.21 -31.37
N HIS A 140 19.90 7.33 -30.66
CA HIS A 140 21.15 7.82 -31.23
C HIS A 140 21.66 6.93 -32.36
N LYS A 141 21.58 5.61 -32.19
CA LYS A 141 21.93 4.63 -33.22
C LYS A 141 21.06 4.77 -34.47
N ALA A 142 19.75 4.98 -34.31
CA ALA A 142 18.85 5.20 -35.44
C ALA A 142 19.25 6.46 -36.25
N VAL A 143 19.56 7.56 -35.55
CA VAL A 143 20.03 8.80 -36.18
C VAL A 143 21.31 8.57 -36.99
N LEU A 144 22.30 7.84 -36.45
CA LEU A 144 23.56 7.56 -37.15
C LEU A 144 23.38 6.73 -38.43
N ILE A 145 22.39 5.84 -38.47
CA ILE A 145 22.08 5.00 -39.63
C ILE A 145 21.21 5.74 -40.66
N GLY A 146 20.78 6.97 -40.35
CA GLY A 146 19.84 7.73 -41.18
C GLY A 146 18.41 7.21 -41.10
N ALA A 147 18.11 6.37 -40.11
CA ALA A 147 16.75 5.91 -39.84
C ALA A 147 15.99 6.98 -39.05
N ASN A 148 14.72 7.20 -39.40
CA ASN A 148 13.87 8.19 -38.77
C ASN A 148 13.27 7.65 -37.44
N GLY A 149 14.14 7.40 -36.46
CA GLY A 149 13.78 6.93 -35.11
C GLY A 149 13.99 5.43 -34.86
N VAL A 150 13.72 5.02 -33.61
CA VAL A 150 13.88 3.63 -33.14
C VAL A 150 12.93 2.71 -33.91
N SER A 151 13.41 1.54 -34.33
CA SER A 151 12.56 0.54 -35.00
C SER A 151 11.45 0.07 -34.07
N LYS A 152 10.23 -0.15 -34.59
CA LYS A 152 9.09 -0.67 -33.83
C LYS A 152 9.47 -1.95 -33.06
N HIS A 153 10.17 -2.87 -33.70
CA HIS A 153 10.59 -4.12 -33.06
C HIS A 153 11.55 -3.87 -31.88
N GLU A 154 12.47 -2.92 -32.02
CA GLU A 154 13.42 -2.55 -30.97
C GLU A 154 12.71 -1.86 -29.80
N ALA A 155 11.76 -0.96 -30.08
CA ALA A 155 10.94 -0.32 -29.06
C ALA A 155 10.08 -1.35 -28.29
N GLU A 156 9.44 -2.29 -28.98
CA GLU A 156 8.66 -3.37 -28.35
C GLU A 156 9.54 -4.29 -27.49
N MET A 157 10.75 -4.62 -27.96
CA MET A 157 11.72 -5.41 -27.19
C MET A 157 12.17 -4.69 -25.92
N LEU A 158 12.48 -3.39 -26.01
CA LEU A 158 12.86 -2.58 -24.85
C LEU A 158 11.71 -2.47 -23.84
N SER A 159 10.48 -2.24 -24.32
CA SER A 159 9.28 -2.19 -23.48
C SER A 159 9.07 -3.49 -22.71
N ARG A 160 9.08 -4.64 -23.41
CA ARG A 160 8.87 -5.95 -22.78
C ARG A 160 9.97 -6.29 -21.78
N ALA A 161 11.21 -5.92 -22.09
CA ALA A 161 12.33 -6.14 -21.19
C ALA A 161 12.22 -5.27 -19.93
N TYR A 162 11.81 -4.00 -20.06
CA TYR A 162 11.55 -3.12 -18.92
C TYR A 162 10.43 -3.65 -18.02
N GLU A 163 9.27 -3.98 -18.60
CA GLU A 163 8.12 -4.51 -17.86
C GLU A 163 8.50 -5.80 -17.14
N LYS A 164 9.15 -6.74 -17.83
CA LYS A 164 9.60 -8.00 -17.21
C LYS A 164 10.57 -7.78 -16.06
N GLU A 165 11.50 -6.83 -16.18
CA GLU A 165 12.46 -6.52 -15.11
C GLU A 165 11.78 -5.84 -13.92
N LEU A 166 10.81 -4.96 -14.17
CA LEU A 166 10.02 -4.31 -13.13
C LEU A 166 9.11 -5.30 -12.39
N ASP A 167 8.39 -6.15 -13.11
CA ASP A 167 7.54 -7.20 -12.53
C ASP A 167 8.37 -8.16 -11.67
N ARG A 168 9.57 -8.50 -12.14
CA ARG A 168 10.51 -9.34 -11.40
C ARG A 168 10.97 -8.65 -10.11
N PHE A 169 11.32 -7.37 -10.17
CA PHE A 169 11.68 -6.60 -8.98
C PHE A 169 10.53 -6.56 -7.97
N ASP A 170 9.31 -6.32 -8.43
CA ASP A 170 8.15 -6.25 -7.54
C ASP A 170 7.88 -7.60 -6.86
N ALA A 171 7.89 -8.69 -7.64
CA ALA A 171 7.60 -10.04 -7.16
C ALA A 171 8.72 -10.62 -6.26
N GLU A 172 9.98 -10.45 -6.65
CA GLU A 172 11.11 -11.12 -5.99
C GLU A 172 11.74 -10.27 -4.88
N ARG A 173 11.60 -8.94 -4.93
CA ARG A 173 12.33 -8.02 -4.05
C ARG A 173 11.42 -7.11 -3.23
N ALA A 174 10.48 -6.40 -3.86
CA ALA A 174 9.68 -5.39 -3.16
C ALA A 174 8.62 -6.02 -2.25
N LEU A 175 7.78 -6.92 -2.77
CA LEU A 175 6.70 -7.56 -1.99
C LEU A 175 7.24 -8.37 -0.80
N PRO A 176 8.26 -9.24 -0.95
CA PRO A 176 8.79 -9.99 0.20
C PRO A 176 9.40 -9.09 1.28
N ALA A 177 10.05 -7.99 0.90
CA ALA A 177 10.58 -7.03 1.85
C ALA A 177 9.47 -6.30 2.62
N TRP A 178 8.38 -5.96 1.92
CA TRP A 178 7.20 -5.34 2.51
C TRP A 178 6.52 -6.27 3.52
N ASP A 179 6.32 -7.54 3.15
CA ASP A 179 5.73 -8.56 4.02
C ASP A 179 6.60 -8.82 5.27
N ALA A 180 7.92 -8.88 5.09
CA ALA A 180 8.87 -9.05 6.18
C ALA A 180 8.85 -7.85 7.15
N LEU A 181 8.78 -6.62 6.63
CA LEU A 181 8.66 -5.42 7.46
C LEU A 181 7.36 -5.45 8.27
N ILE A 182 6.22 -5.70 7.63
CA ILE A 182 4.91 -5.75 8.29
C ILE A 182 4.92 -6.80 9.40
N THR A 183 5.45 -7.99 9.13
CA THR A 183 5.56 -9.08 10.11
C THR A 183 6.42 -8.66 11.30
N ARG A 184 7.56 -8.03 11.05
CA ARG A 184 8.47 -7.50 12.09
C ARG A 184 7.77 -6.42 12.91
N GLN A 185 7.13 -5.44 12.28
CA GLN A 185 6.39 -4.37 12.96
C GLN A 185 5.28 -4.93 13.84
N GLN A 186 4.43 -5.83 13.33
CA GLN A 186 3.36 -6.46 14.12
C GLN A 186 3.92 -7.23 15.32
N THR A 187 5.01 -7.97 15.13
CA THR A 187 5.66 -8.74 16.20
C THR A 187 6.25 -7.83 17.26
N THR A 188 7.01 -6.80 16.86
CA THR A 188 7.59 -5.85 17.80
C THR A 188 6.52 -5.05 18.53
N MET A 189 5.46 -4.59 17.86
CA MET A 189 4.36 -3.88 18.53
C MET A 189 3.61 -4.79 19.52
N LEU A 190 3.45 -6.08 19.21
CA LEU A 190 2.91 -7.06 20.15
C LEU A 190 3.82 -7.23 21.37
N GLU A 191 5.14 -7.33 21.18
CA GLU A 191 6.12 -7.43 22.27
C GLU A 191 6.15 -6.18 23.16
N LEU A 192 5.95 -5.00 22.56
CA LEU A 192 5.81 -3.72 23.28
C LEU A 192 4.47 -3.57 23.99
N GLY A 193 3.55 -4.54 23.86
CA GLY A 193 2.24 -4.52 24.51
C GLY A 193 1.23 -3.56 23.89
N ILE A 194 1.44 -3.17 22.62
CA ILE A 194 0.49 -2.29 21.91
C ILE A 194 -0.85 -3.04 21.73
N PRO A 195 -1.98 -2.45 22.16
CA PRO A 195 -3.28 -3.09 22.04
C PRO A 195 -3.62 -3.49 20.61
N THR A 196 -4.36 -4.60 20.45
CA THR A 196 -4.86 -5.10 19.16
C THR A 196 -3.81 -5.56 18.14
N MET A 197 -2.52 -5.49 18.48
CA MET A 197 -1.44 -5.88 17.59
C MET A 197 -1.18 -7.38 17.71
N PHE A 198 -1.30 -8.08 16.59
CA PHE A 198 -0.96 -9.49 16.42
C PHE A 198 -0.85 -9.80 14.93
N GLN A 199 -0.15 -10.87 14.58
CA GLN A 199 -0.07 -11.30 13.18
C GLN A 199 -1.45 -11.79 12.72
N THR A 200 -1.96 -11.18 11.65
CA THR A 200 -3.28 -11.52 11.08
C THR A 200 -3.29 -11.27 9.58
N THR A 201 -4.04 -12.09 8.87
CA THR A 201 -4.38 -11.90 7.45
C THR A 201 -5.83 -11.48 7.25
N GLU A 202 -6.62 -11.40 8.34
CA GLU A 202 -8.02 -11.04 8.29
C GLU A 202 -8.20 -9.53 8.08
N LYS A 203 -9.01 -9.16 7.07
CA LYS A 203 -9.24 -7.76 6.70
C LYS A 203 -9.80 -6.92 7.86
N GLN A 204 -10.74 -7.47 8.63
CA GLN A 204 -11.37 -6.73 9.74
C GLN A 204 -10.36 -6.39 10.85
N ASP A 205 -9.48 -7.33 11.18
CA ASP A 205 -8.43 -7.09 12.16
C ASP A 205 -7.39 -6.10 11.65
N ARG A 206 -7.02 -6.18 10.36
CA ARG A 206 -6.11 -5.23 9.71
C ARG A 206 -6.64 -3.80 9.77
N GLU A 207 -7.93 -3.59 9.48
CA GLU A 207 -8.56 -2.27 9.58
C GLU A 207 -8.54 -1.74 11.02
N ARG A 208 -8.74 -2.61 12.01
CA ARG A 208 -8.63 -2.23 13.44
C ARG A 208 -7.20 -1.86 13.83
N GLN A 209 -6.21 -2.67 13.43
CA GLN A 209 -4.80 -2.41 13.66
C GLN A 209 -4.36 -1.09 12.99
N GLN A 210 -4.82 -0.83 11.77
CA GLN A 210 -4.50 0.41 11.06
C GLN A 210 -5.00 1.65 11.81
N LYS A 211 -6.20 1.61 12.40
CA LYS A 211 -6.70 2.71 13.24
C LYS A 211 -5.83 2.93 14.48
N VAL A 212 -5.36 1.86 15.10
CA VAL A 212 -4.44 1.95 16.26
C VAL A 212 -3.09 2.54 15.83
N VAL A 213 -2.53 2.08 14.73
CA VAL A 213 -1.27 2.58 14.17
C VAL A 213 -1.39 4.08 13.83
N GLN A 214 -2.48 4.54 13.22
CA GLN A 214 -2.71 5.96 12.93
C GLN A 214 -2.70 6.84 14.19
N VAL A 215 -3.29 6.36 15.29
CA VAL A 215 -3.26 7.07 16.57
C VAL A 215 -1.85 7.12 17.13
N VAL A 216 -1.13 5.99 17.09
CA VAL A 216 0.26 5.90 17.55
C VAL A 216 1.17 6.82 16.73
N GLU A 217 1.03 6.85 15.41
CA GLU A 217 1.77 7.76 14.53
C GLU A 217 1.46 9.22 14.86
N SER A 218 0.19 9.56 15.12
CA SER A 218 -0.19 10.92 15.52
C SER A 218 0.44 11.34 16.85
N ILE A 219 0.56 10.42 17.81
CA ILE A 219 1.24 10.68 19.09
C ILE A 219 2.74 10.91 18.87
N ILE A 220 3.39 10.08 18.05
CA ILE A 220 4.82 10.20 17.76
C ILE A 220 5.11 11.50 17.02
N SER A 221 4.35 11.83 15.98
CA SER A 221 4.52 13.09 15.24
C SER A 221 4.15 14.32 16.05
N GLY A 222 3.18 14.21 16.98
CA GLY A 222 2.83 15.29 17.90
C GLY A 222 3.86 15.53 19.00
N ALA A 223 4.66 14.51 19.36
CA ALA A 223 5.72 14.60 20.36
C ALA A 223 7.04 15.18 19.80
N GLU A 224 7.20 15.26 18.47
CA GLU A 224 8.37 15.83 17.81
C GLU A 224 8.27 17.36 17.58
N LEU A 225 7.22 18.01 18.09
CA LEU A 225 7.03 19.47 18.11
C LEU A 225 7.40 20.08 19.47
#